data_AF-A0A3E1IR42-F1
#
_entry.id   AF-A0A3E1IR42-F1
#
_cell.length_a   1.000
_cell.length_b   1.000
_cell.length_c   1.000
_cell.angle_alpha   90.00
_cell.angle_beta   90.00
_cell.angle_gamma   90.00
#
_symmetry.space_group_name_H-M   'P 1'
#
loop_
_entity.id
_entity.type
_entity.pdbx_description
1 polymer ?
#
loop_
_entity_poly.entity_id
_entity_poly.type
_entity_poly.pdbx_seq_one_letter_code
_entity_poly.pdbx_strand_id
1 'polypeptide(L)'
;MNISTDFTIIPDNYSKAAPEQNKINGVPVVSFPFYIDNMPSFVHYLHWRLVDDDAIPVCGFEWIHWTASNVPVDALMFDFNDSHALQIPEDFSRKMPSMIPEAVQGRNSQASRFVGCEDPAITMRYNGPQPPDKDHEYMFEVFGTEQPLPNLKQGFYMNELLREIRNCTHGVDAGGMFFTGRA
;
A
#
# COMPACT_ATOMS: atom_id res chain seq x y z
N MET A 1 -2.78 15.86 -4.17
CA MET A 1 -1.94 15.56 -2.99
C MET A 1 -0.56 15.15 -3.43
N ASN A 2 0.45 15.36 -2.61
CA ASN A 2 1.85 14.99 -2.86
C ASN A 2 2.24 13.85 -1.94
N ILE A 3 2.78 12.78 -2.51
CA ILE A 3 3.22 11.59 -1.78
C ILE A 3 4.75 11.60 -1.73
N SER A 4 5.32 11.35 -0.55
CA SER A 4 6.76 11.34 -0.37
C SER A 4 7.22 10.33 0.68
N THR A 5 8.51 10.05 0.65
CA THR A 5 9.26 9.21 1.58
C THR A 5 10.66 9.81 1.76
N ASP A 6 11.37 9.41 2.82
CA ASP A 6 12.76 9.83 3.06
C ASP A 6 13.78 9.06 2.19
N PHE A 7 13.30 8.23 1.26
CA PHE A 7 14.11 7.35 0.42
C PHE A 7 13.51 7.22 -0.98
N THR A 8 14.36 7.04 -1.99
CA THR A 8 13.93 6.64 -3.35
C THR A 8 14.21 5.17 -3.65
N ILE A 9 15.11 4.56 -2.87
CA ILE A 9 15.40 3.12 -2.87
C ILE A 9 14.82 2.54 -1.59
N ILE A 10 13.96 1.52 -1.69
CA ILE A 10 13.30 0.93 -0.54
C ILE A 10 14.34 0.30 0.42
N PRO A 11 14.40 0.74 1.69
CA PRO A 11 15.33 0.20 2.67
C PRO A 11 15.17 -1.30 2.91
N ASP A 12 16.27 -1.97 3.26
CA ASP A 12 16.34 -3.42 3.48
C ASP A 12 15.28 -3.91 4.47
N ASN A 13 14.97 -3.13 5.52
CA ASN A 13 13.96 -3.47 6.53
C ASN A 13 12.56 -3.75 5.96
N TYR A 14 12.26 -3.28 4.76
CA TYR A 14 10.95 -3.37 4.11
C TYR A 14 10.97 -4.22 2.83
N SER A 15 12.11 -4.82 2.48
CA SER A 15 12.33 -5.55 1.22
C SER A 15 12.92 -6.94 1.46
N LYS A 16 13.34 -7.63 0.40
CA LYS A 16 13.94 -8.98 0.42
C LYS A 16 15.03 -9.18 1.49
N ALA A 17 15.82 -8.15 1.74
CA ALA A 17 16.91 -8.14 2.72
C ALA A 17 16.44 -7.93 4.17
N ALA A 18 15.13 -7.83 4.42
CA ALA A 18 14.59 -7.59 5.75
C ALA A 18 15.06 -8.65 6.76
N PRO A 19 15.28 -8.27 8.03
CA PRO A 19 15.55 -9.23 9.09
C PRO A 19 14.45 -10.29 9.20
N GLU A 20 14.79 -11.52 9.61
CA GLU A 20 13.82 -12.62 9.67
C GLU A 20 12.64 -12.35 10.60
N GLN A 21 12.82 -11.57 11.68
CA GLN A 21 11.71 -11.14 12.54
C GLN A 21 10.69 -10.22 11.85
N ASN A 22 11.05 -9.63 10.71
CA ASN A 22 10.20 -8.77 9.88
C ASN A 22 9.60 -9.54 8.69
N LYS A 23 9.79 -10.86 8.64
CA LYS A 23 9.28 -11.75 7.59
C LYS A 23 8.29 -12.77 8.15
N ILE A 24 7.35 -13.19 7.32
CA ILE A 24 6.54 -14.39 7.55
C ILE A 24 6.78 -15.31 6.37
N ASN A 25 7.29 -16.51 6.62
CA ASN A 25 7.64 -17.49 5.59
C ASN A 25 8.53 -16.90 4.46
N GLY A 26 9.50 -16.06 4.83
CA GLY A 26 10.40 -15.39 3.89
C GLY A 26 9.83 -14.17 3.16
N VAL A 27 8.55 -13.82 3.38
CA VAL A 27 7.92 -12.62 2.81
C VAL A 27 8.09 -11.45 3.77
N PRO A 28 8.68 -10.31 3.36
CA PRO A 28 8.77 -9.11 4.18
C PRO A 28 7.37 -8.52 4.41
N VAL A 29 6.97 -8.32 5.66
CA VAL A 29 5.60 -7.89 6.02
C VAL A 29 5.53 -6.54 6.73
N VAL A 30 6.68 -5.86 6.90
CA VAL A 30 6.75 -4.53 7.50
C VAL A 30 6.65 -3.48 6.41
N SER A 31 5.55 -2.73 6.39
CA SER A 31 5.35 -1.63 5.43
C SER A 31 6.23 -0.43 5.78
N PHE A 32 6.79 0.21 4.77
CA PHE A 32 7.54 1.45 4.93
C PHE A 32 6.63 2.63 5.34
N PRO A 33 7.17 3.63 6.07
CA PRO A 33 6.46 4.87 6.32
C PRO A 33 6.42 5.75 5.05
N PHE A 34 5.38 6.55 4.92
CA PHE A 34 5.27 7.57 3.86
C PHE A 34 4.46 8.78 4.35
N TYR A 35 4.56 9.88 3.61
CA TYR A 35 3.94 11.15 3.97
C TYR A 35 2.99 11.62 2.87
N ILE A 36 1.96 12.37 3.27
CA ILE A 36 1.00 13.00 2.38
C ILE A 36 0.94 14.49 2.71
N ASP A 37 1.24 15.33 1.73
CA ASP A 37 1.18 16.78 1.82
C ASP A 37 0.26 17.37 0.73
N ASN A 38 -0.14 18.63 0.87
CA ASN A 38 -1.02 19.35 -0.06
C ASN A 38 -2.30 18.57 -0.40
N MET A 39 -2.87 17.91 0.60
CA MET A 39 -4.14 17.20 0.48
C MET A 39 -5.31 18.19 0.42
N PRO A 40 -6.20 18.10 -0.58
CA PRO A 40 -7.38 18.96 -0.65
C PRO A 40 -8.27 18.78 0.59
N SER A 41 -8.91 19.86 1.04
CA SER A 41 -9.73 19.85 2.26
C SER A 41 -10.99 18.97 2.18
N PHE A 42 -11.40 18.54 0.99
CA PHE A 42 -12.53 17.61 0.83
C PHE A 42 -12.14 16.16 1.10
N VAL A 43 -10.85 15.82 1.14
CA VAL A 43 -10.39 14.45 1.34
C VAL A 43 -10.50 14.07 2.81
N HIS A 44 -11.33 13.07 3.09
CA HIS A 44 -11.52 12.51 4.43
C HIS A 44 -11.12 11.03 4.52
N TYR A 45 -11.04 10.34 3.38
CA TYR A 45 -10.66 8.93 3.30
C TYR A 45 -9.52 8.74 2.32
N LEU A 46 -8.58 7.87 2.70
CA LEU A 46 -7.43 7.49 1.90
C LEU A 46 -7.53 6.03 1.46
N HIS A 47 -7.01 5.79 0.26
CA HIS A 47 -6.94 4.49 -0.39
C HIS A 47 -5.63 4.42 -1.15
N TRP A 48 -5.04 3.24 -1.32
CA TRP A 48 -3.81 3.14 -2.10
C TRP A 48 -3.59 1.79 -2.74
N ARG A 49 -2.68 1.79 -3.70
CA ARG A 49 -2.08 0.60 -4.29
C ARG A 49 -0.56 0.74 -4.40
N LEU A 50 0.13 -0.37 -4.21
CA LEU A 50 1.55 -0.57 -4.52
C LEU A 50 1.65 -1.74 -5.49
N VAL A 51 2.26 -1.51 -6.64
CA VAL A 51 2.37 -2.48 -7.74
C VAL A 51 3.77 -2.49 -8.34
N ASP A 52 4.12 -3.63 -8.95
CA ASP A 52 5.36 -3.87 -9.67
C ASP A 52 5.03 -4.32 -11.11
N ASP A 53 5.23 -3.41 -12.05
CA ASP A 53 5.06 -3.68 -13.49
C ASP A 53 6.25 -4.45 -14.08
N ASP A 54 7.43 -4.35 -13.47
CA ASP A 54 8.63 -5.09 -13.88
C ASP A 54 8.50 -6.60 -13.60
N ALA A 55 7.52 -7.01 -12.79
CA ALA A 55 7.15 -8.41 -12.62
C ALA A 55 6.50 -9.05 -13.87
N ILE A 56 6.01 -8.26 -14.84
CA ILE A 56 5.35 -8.77 -16.06
C ILE A 56 6.24 -9.75 -16.84
N PRO A 57 7.50 -9.42 -17.21
CA PRO A 57 8.39 -10.37 -17.87
C PRO A 57 8.81 -11.56 -16.98
N VAL A 58 8.71 -11.43 -15.65
CA VAL A 58 9.13 -12.46 -14.69
C VAL A 58 8.05 -13.51 -14.47
N CYS A 59 6.80 -13.10 -14.21
CA CYS A 59 5.70 -14.00 -13.86
C CYS A 59 4.47 -13.89 -14.77
N GLY A 60 4.48 -12.99 -15.75
CA GLY A 60 3.43 -12.83 -16.75
C GLY A 60 2.35 -11.81 -16.39
N PHE A 61 2.45 -11.11 -15.27
CA PHE A 61 1.49 -10.11 -14.81
C PHE A 61 2.13 -9.09 -13.85
N GLU A 62 1.48 -7.94 -13.69
CA GLU A 62 1.79 -6.93 -12.67
C GLU A 62 1.64 -7.54 -11.26
N TRP A 63 2.66 -7.41 -10.42
CA TRP A 63 2.60 -7.93 -9.06
C TRP A 63 2.03 -6.89 -8.11
N ILE A 64 0.91 -7.21 -7.46
CA ILE A 64 0.29 -6.36 -6.45
C ILE A 64 0.99 -6.62 -5.12
N HIS A 65 1.55 -5.58 -4.51
CA HIS A 65 2.26 -5.66 -3.23
C HIS A 65 1.40 -5.25 -2.05
N TRP A 66 0.57 -4.23 -2.23
CA TRP A 66 -0.26 -3.72 -1.13
C TRP A 66 -1.45 -2.94 -1.65
N THR A 67 -2.63 -3.16 -1.05
CA THR A 67 -3.81 -2.30 -1.26
C THR A 67 -4.51 -2.06 0.07
N ALA A 68 -4.94 -0.82 0.30
CA ALA A 68 -5.79 -0.47 1.42
C ALA A 68 -6.87 0.53 0.99
N SER A 69 -7.94 0.58 1.77
CA SER A 69 -9.09 1.44 1.50
C SER A 69 -9.77 1.87 2.78
N ASN A 70 -10.43 3.04 2.70
CA ASN A 70 -11.27 3.60 3.75
C ASN A 70 -10.46 3.93 5.02
N VAL A 71 -9.20 4.37 4.86
CA VAL A 71 -8.40 4.86 5.99
C VAL A 71 -8.83 6.30 6.29
N PRO A 72 -9.46 6.56 7.44
CA PRO A 72 -9.90 7.91 7.79
C PRO A 72 -8.68 8.80 8.06
N VAL A 73 -8.71 10.03 7.53
CA VAL A 73 -7.64 11.02 7.75
C VAL A 73 -7.54 11.40 9.23
N ASP A 74 -8.67 11.49 9.95
CA ASP A 74 -8.73 11.84 11.37
C ASP A 74 -8.20 10.74 12.31
N ALA A 75 -8.04 9.52 11.81
CA ALA A 75 -7.40 8.41 12.52
C ALA A 75 -5.86 8.43 12.40
N LEU A 76 -5.29 9.33 11.60
CA LEU A 76 -3.87 9.47 11.36
C LEU A 76 -3.29 10.69 12.11
N MET A 77 -1.98 10.68 12.33
CA MET A 77 -1.28 11.77 12.99
C MET A 77 -0.41 12.53 11.98
N PHE A 78 -0.28 13.85 12.18
CA PHE A 78 0.72 14.66 11.49
C PHE A 78 2.12 14.28 11.98
N ASP A 79 3.11 14.45 11.11
CA ASP A 79 4.51 14.26 11.49
C ASP A 79 4.90 15.21 12.64
N PHE A 80 5.70 14.71 13.58
CA PHE A 80 6.18 15.50 14.71
C PHE A 80 7.16 16.58 14.29
N ASN A 81 7.86 16.39 13.16
CA ASN A 81 8.86 17.34 12.64
C ASN A 81 8.31 18.24 11.53
N ASP A 82 7.23 17.83 10.85
CA ASP A 82 6.50 18.63 9.86
C ASP A 82 4.98 18.56 10.07
N SER A 83 4.43 19.61 10.70
CA SER A 83 2.99 19.71 10.96
C SER A 83 2.12 19.85 9.70
N HIS A 84 2.73 20.02 8.52
CA HIS A 84 1.99 20.11 7.26
C HIS A 84 1.78 18.74 6.60
N ALA A 85 2.57 17.73 6.97
CA ALA A 85 2.53 16.41 6.36
C ALA A 85 1.82 15.39 7.26
N LEU A 86 0.81 14.70 6.70
CA LEU A 86 0.19 13.55 7.35
C LEU A 86 1.13 12.36 7.24
N GLN A 87 1.38 11.65 8.34
CA GLN A 87 2.29 10.51 8.36
C GLN A 87 1.52 9.20 8.41
N ILE A 88 1.89 8.27 7.52
CA ILE A 88 1.54 6.86 7.63
C ILE A 88 2.76 6.17 8.24
N PRO A 89 2.64 5.60 9.46
CA PRO A 89 3.79 5.15 10.21
C PRO A 89 4.38 3.85 9.65
N GLU A 90 5.60 3.55 10.08
CA GLU A 90 6.20 2.24 9.83
C GLU A 90 5.30 1.12 10.37
N ASP A 91 5.25 0.03 9.61
CA ASP A 91 4.52 -1.18 9.96
C ASP A 91 3.00 -1.00 10.06
N PHE A 92 2.48 0.05 9.42
CA PHE A 92 1.05 0.35 9.41
C PHE A 92 0.20 -0.81 8.92
N SER A 93 0.61 -1.54 7.87
CA SER A 93 -0.19 -2.66 7.33
C SER A 93 -0.57 -3.71 8.38
N ARG A 94 0.35 -4.08 9.29
CA ARG A 94 0.08 -5.08 10.33
C ARG A 94 -0.74 -4.51 11.48
N LYS A 95 -0.56 -3.23 11.80
CA LYS A 95 -1.22 -2.54 12.93
C LYS A 95 -2.62 -2.04 12.60
N MET A 96 -2.86 -1.66 11.34
CA MET A 96 -4.11 -1.05 10.86
C MET A 96 -5.38 -1.82 11.27
N PRO A 97 -5.46 -3.17 11.16
CA PRO A 97 -6.66 -3.91 11.59
C PRO A 97 -7.03 -3.73 13.07
N SER A 98 -6.06 -3.45 13.92
CA SER A 98 -6.29 -3.18 15.35
C SER A 98 -6.52 -1.71 15.67
N MET A 99 -5.91 -0.81 14.88
CA MET A 99 -5.98 0.64 15.10
C MET A 99 -7.22 1.27 14.47
N ILE A 100 -7.62 0.80 13.28
CA ILE A 100 -8.67 1.37 12.43
C ILE A 100 -9.51 0.22 11.84
N PRO A 101 -10.42 -0.39 12.61
CA PRO A 101 -11.17 -1.57 12.18
C PRO A 101 -12.07 -1.37 10.95
N GLU A 102 -12.46 -0.12 10.66
CA GLU A 102 -13.24 0.27 9.50
C GLU A 102 -12.43 0.34 8.20
N ALA A 103 -11.10 0.47 8.30
CA ALA A 103 -10.22 0.42 7.16
C ALA A 103 -9.98 -1.04 6.73
N VAL A 104 -10.01 -1.29 5.42
CA VAL A 104 -9.89 -2.64 4.87
C VAL A 104 -8.65 -2.75 3.98
N GLN A 105 -7.99 -3.91 4.02
CA GLN A 105 -6.88 -4.23 3.11
C GLN A 105 -7.33 -5.24 2.07
N GLY A 106 -6.89 -5.02 0.84
CA GLY A 106 -7.19 -5.92 -0.27
C GLY A 106 -6.22 -7.09 -0.32
N ARG A 107 -6.47 -7.99 -1.26
CA ARG A 107 -5.56 -9.09 -1.61
C ARG A 107 -4.41 -8.58 -2.46
N ASN A 108 -3.21 -9.08 -2.16
CA ASN A 108 -2.03 -8.90 -2.99
C ASN A 108 -1.78 -10.15 -3.87
N SER A 109 -0.73 -10.14 -4.68
CA SER A 109 -0.46 -11.23 -5.63
C SER A 109 -0.04 -12.55 -4.96
N GLN A 110 0.34 -12.58 -3.68
CA GLN A 110 0.53 -13.85 -2.94
C GLN A 110 -0.77 -14.64 -2.83
N ALA A 111 -1.94 -13.98 -2.88
CA ALA A 111 -3.24 -14.63 -2.91
C ALA A 111 -3.55 -15.36 -4.24
N SER A 112 -2.66 -15.24 -5.23
CA SER A 112 -2.83 -15.90 -6.52
C SER A 112 -2.84 -17.42 -6.34
N ARG A 113 -3.78 -18.08 -7.02
CA ARG A 113 -3.85 -19.55 -7.09
C ARG A 113 -2.58 -20.21 -7.65
N PHE A 114 -1.75 -19.44 -8.35
CA PHE A 114 -0.49 -19.92 -8.92
C PHE A 114 0.67 -19.88 -7.92
N VAL A 115 0.53 -19.12 -6.82
CA VAL A 115 1.50 -19.04 -5.72
C VAL A 115 1.13 -20.04 -4.62
N GLY A 116 -0.17 -20.15 -4.30
CA GLY A 116 -0.68 -21.11 -3.31
C GLY A 116 -0.48 -20.69 -1.85
N CYS A 117 -0.24 -19.40 -1.59
CA CYS A 117 -0.23 -18.89 -0.22
C CYS A 117 -1.67 -18.75 0.31
N GLU A 118 -1.92 -19.27 1.50
CA GLU A 118 -3.24 -19.20 2.16
C GLU A 118 -3.25 -18.32 3.41
N ASP A 119 -2.08 -17.88 3.90
CA ASP A 119 -1.95 -17.10 5.13
C ASP A 119 -2.50 -15.67 4.92
N PRO A 120 -3.57 -15.24 5.61
CA PRO A 120 -4.10 -13.88 5.49
C PRO A 120 -3.14 -12.79 5.96
N ALA A 121 -2.19 -13.11 6.85
CA ALA A 121 -1.15 -12.18 7.28
C ALA A 121 -0.14 -11.89 6.17
N ILE A 122 -0.08 -12.74 5.14
CA ILE A 122 0.70 -12.53 3.92
C ILE A 122 -0.20 -12.01 2.79
N THR A 123 -1.30 -12.69 2.51
CA THR A 123 -2.11 -12.50 1.28
C THR A 123 -3.03 -11.27 1.29
N MET A 124 -3.25 -10.65 2.44
CA MET A 124 -4.12 -9.47 2.59
C MET A 124 -3.41 -8.30 3.30
N ARG A 125 -2.09 -8.20 3.14
CA ARG A 125 -1.23 -7.22 3.80
C ARG A 125 -0.19 -6.67 2.82
N TYR A 126 0.66 -5.77 3.30
CA TYR A 126 1.86 -5.36 2.59
C TYR A 126 2.79 -6.56 2.40
N ASN A 127 3.34 -6.70 1.20
CA ASN A 127 4.52 -7.53 0.96
C ASN A 127 5.63 -6.67 0.37
N GLY A 128 6.83 -6.79 0.93
CA GLY A 128 7.97 -6.03 0.46
C GLY A 128 8.45 -6.42 -0.95
N PRO A 129 9.17 -5.52 -1.65
CA PRO A 129 9.90 -5.85 -2.86
C PRO A 129 10.77 -7.10 -2.71
N GLN A 130 10.63 -8.06 -3.62
CA GLN A 130 11.47 -9.26 -3.70
C GLN A 130 11.81 -9.62 -5.14
N PRO A 131 12.38 -8.68 -5.93
CA PRO A 131 12.62 -8.98 -7.33
C PRO A 131 13.70 -10.08 -7.46
N PRO A 132 13.51 -11.07 -8.35
CA PRO A 132 14.37 -12.23 -8.41
C PRO A 132 15.56 -12.10 -9.38
N ASP A 133 15.50 -11.16 -10.32
CA ASP A 133 16.40 -11.09 -11.48
C ASP A 133 17.21 -9.78 -11.56
N LYS A 134 16.60 -8.63 -11.24
CA LYS A 134 17.24 -7.31 -11.26
C LYS A 134 16.50 -6.35 -10.32
N ASP A 135 17.02 -5.14 -10.14
CA ASP A 135 16.28 -4.09 -9.47
C ASP A 135 14.99 -3.78 -10.25
N HIS A 136 13.88 -3.63 -9.53
CA HIS A 136 12.56 -3.33 -10.09
C HIS A 136 12.10 -1.93 -9.66
N GLU A 137 11.28 -1.30 -10.49
CA GLU A 137 10.57 -0.06 -10.16
C GLU A 137 9.12 -0.35 -9.74
N TYR A 138 8.71 0.23 -8.61
CA TYR A 138 7.41 0.03 -7.99
C TYR A 138 6.60 1.31 -8.05
N MET A 139 5.36 1.24 -8.54
CA MET A 139 4.43 2.37 -8.53
C MET A 139 3.60 2.35 -7.26
N PHE A 140 3.64 3.45 -6.51
CA PHE A 140 2.75 3.69 -5.37
C PHE A 140 1.82 4.85 -5.65
N GLU A 141 0.54 4.60 -5.51
CA GLU A 141 -0.51 5.57 -5.80
C GLU A 141 -1.50 5.63 -4.64
N VAL A 142 -1.78 6.84 -4.19
CA VAL A 142 -2.73 7.16 -3.14
C VAL A 142 -3.87 7.97 -3.73
N PHE A 143 -5.10 7.62 -3.33
CA PHE A 143 -6.33 8.28 -3.70
C PHE A 143 -6.98 8.87 -2.46
N GLY A 144 -7.56 10.05 -2.60
CA GLY A 144 -8.35 10.73 -1.58
C GLY A 144 -9.80 10.91 -2.03
N THR A 145 -10.74 10.58 -1.15
CA THR A 145 -12.18 10.79 -1.38
C THR A 145 -12.84 11.49 -0.20
N GLU A 146 -13.98 12.15 -0.48
CA GLU A 146 -14.81 12.77 0.56
C GLU A 146 -15.56 11.74 1.41
N GLN A 147 -15.99 10.65 0.78
CA GLN A 147 -16.81 9.60 1.37
C GLN A 147 -16.09 8.25 1.30
N PRO A 148 -16.36 7.32 2.23
CA PRO A 148 -15.78 5.98 2.16
C PRO A 148 -16.30 5.23 0.94
N LEU A 149 -15.58 4.19 0.52
CA LEU A 149 -15.99 3.28 -0.55
C LEU A 149 -16.77 2.10 0.07
N PRO A 150 -18.12 2.12 0.05
CA PRO A 150 -18.94 1.28 0.92
C PRO A 150 -18.98 -0.20 0.50
N ASN A 151 -18.63 -0.50 -0.75
CA ASN A 151 -18.71 -1.85 -1.29
C ASN A 151 -17.44 -2.67 -1.04
N LEU A 152 -16.36 -2.05 -0.58
CA LEU A 152 -15.09 -2.73 -0.32
C LEU A 152 -15.09 -3.39 1.05
N LYS A 153 -14.67 -4.66 1.09
CA LYS A 153 -14.56 -5.47 2.31
C LYS A 153 -13.14 -5.99 2.44
N GLN A 154 -12.75 -6.42 3.64
CA GLN A 154 -11.46 -7.06 3.88
C GLN A 154 -11.22 -8.19 2.86
N GLY A 155 -10.08 -8.13 2.18
CA GLY A 155 -9.73 -9.07 1.11
C GLY A 155 -10.34 -8.76 -0.26
N PHE A 156 -10.80 -7.52 -0.50
CA PHE A 156 -11.18 -7.04 -1.84
C PHE A 156 -10.02 -7.22 -2.84
N TYR A 157 -10.33 -7.39 -4.11
CA TYR A 157 -9.33 -7.38 -5.18
C TYR A 157 -9.09 -5.96 -5.69
N MET A 158 -7.85 -5.66 -6.11
CA MET A 158 -7.48 -4.31 -6.57
C MET A 158 -8.39 -3.76 -7.68
N ASN A 159 -8.92 -4.61 -8.56
CA ASN A 159 -9.87 -4.19 -9.60
C ASN A 159 -11.19 -3.64 -9.03
N GLU A 160 -11.61 -4.09 -7.85
CA GLU A 160 -12.78 -3.57 -7.13
C GLU A 160 -12.49 -2.18 -6.57
N LEU A 161 -11.33 -1.98 -5.93
CA LEU A 161 -10.88 -0.65 -5.48
C LEU A 161 -10.86 0.34 -6.63
N LEU A 162 -10.20 -0.01 -7.74
CA LEU A 162 -10.12 0.88 -8.90
C LEU A 162 -11.48 1.12 -9.56
N ARG A 163 -12.44 0.18 -9.43
CA ARG A 163 -13.81 0.38 -9.93
C ARG A 163 -14.57 1.39 -9.08
N GLU A 164 -14.48 1.28 -7.76
CA GLU A 164 -15.11 2.23 -6.84
C GLU A 164 -14.53 3.64 -7.02
N ILE A 165 -13.21 3.77 -7.16
CA ILE A 165 -12.55 5.05 -7.45
C ILE A 165 -13.06 5.67 -8.77
N ARG A 166 -13.11 4.89 -9.85
CA ARG A 166 -13.61 5.39 -11.16
C ARG A 166 -15.09 5.80 -11.13
N ASN A 167 -15.88 5.18 -10.26
CA ASN A 167 -17.32 5.45 -10.14
C ASN A 167 -17.62 6.53 -9.08
N CYS A 168 -16.60 7.07 -8.40
CA CYS A 168 -16.79 8.10 -7.39
C CYS A 168 -17.29 9.40 -8.03
N THR A 169 -18.42 9.90 -7.57
CA THR A 169 -19.09 11.10 -8.12
C THR A 169 -18.78 12.39 -7.34
N HIS A 170 -18.10 12.30 -6.20
CA HIS A 170 -17.89 13.41 -5.26
C HIS A 170 -16.46 14.00 -5.35
N GLY A 171 -15.77 13.74 -6.45
CA GLY A 171 -14.37 14.15 -6.66
C GLY A 171 -13.38 13.15 -6.07
N VAL A 172 -12.28 12.94 -6.79
CA VAL A 172 -11.15 12.12 -6.37
C VAL A 172 -9.89 12.95 -6.58
N ASP A 173 -9.07 13.06 -5.55
CA ASP A 173 -7.70 13.54 -5.67
C ASP A 173 -6.75 12.34 -5.67
N ALA A 174 -5.64 12.44 -6.40
CA ALA A 174 -4.66 11.36 -6.47
C ALA A 174 -3.24 11.92 -6.48
N GLY A 175 -2.32 11.16 -5.90
CA GLY A 175 -0.90 11.42 -5.94
C GLY A 175 -0.15 10.09 -5.94
N GLY A 176 1.08 10.07 -6.47
CA GLY A 176 1.86 8.86 -6.51
C GLY A 176 3.33 9.13 -6.75
N MET A 177 4.13 8.09 -6.56
CA MET A 177 5.56 8.11 -6.75
C MET A 177 6.08 6.72 -7.12
N PHE A 178 7.31 6.69 -7.62
CA PHE A 178 8.03 5.45 -7.89
C PHE A 178 9.13 5.22 -6.86
N PHE A 179 9.41 3.94 -6.61
CA PHE A 179 10.53 3.51 -5.78
C PHE A 179 11.33 2.41 -6.48
N THR A 180 12.63 2.36 -6.22
CA THR A 180 13.48 1.22 -6.61
C THR A 180 13.52 0.18 -5.50
N GLY A 181 13.20 -1.08 -5.81
CA GLY A 181 13.44 -2.23 -4.93
C GLY A 181 14.62 -3.07 -5.44
N ARG A 182 15.61 -3.32 -4.58
CA ARG A 182 16.82 -4.07 -4.95
C ARG A 182 16.58 -5.58 -5.05
N ALA A 183 17.27 -6.23 -5.99
CA ALA A 183 17.35 -7.69 -6.12
C ALA A 183 18.14 -8.38 -5.00
#